data_AF-A0AAJ2T5T5-F1
#
_entry.id   AF-A0AAJ2T5T5-F1
#
_cell.length_a   1.000
_cell.length_b   1.000
_cell.length_c   1.000
_cell.angle_alpha   90.00
_cell.angle_beta   90.00
_cell.angle_gamma   90.00
#
_symmetry.space_group_name_H-M   'P 1'
#
loop_
_entity.id
_entity.type
_entity.pdbx_description
1 polymer ?
#
loop_
_entity_poly.entity_id
_entity_poly.type
_entity_poly.pdbx_seq_one_letter_code
_entity_poly.pdbx_strand_id
1 'polypeptide(L)'
;MINSPDYIREITPFIDKPLVKILSGVRRCGKSTIFEILHDELIRDGVPADSIITMRYTEMNIPEDLSAKQMYDELIAAMGDCPRRYLPLDEIQEIDGWEKAVNSLLESGRADIYVRRFE
;
A
#
# COMPACT_ATOMS: atom_id res chain seq x y z
N MET A 1 -5.98 -1.66 22.55
CA MET A 1 -4.73 -1.89 21.80
C MET A 1 -4.90 -3.26 21.18
N ILE A 2 -5.32 -3.30 19.91
CA ILE A 2 -5.45 -4.57 19.18
C ILE A 2 -4.02 -4.98 18.82
N ASN A 3 -3.61 -6.19 19.17
CA ASN A 3 -2.25 -6.65 18.90
C ASN A 3 -2.07 -6.81 17.37
N SER A 4 -0.86 -6.55 16.86
CA SER A 4 -0.44 -6.78 15.47
C SER A 4 -0.97 -8.07 14.79
N PRO A 5 -1.13 -9.23 15.47
CA PRO A 5 -1.67 -10.45 14.87
C PRO A 5 -3.17 -10.43 14.56
N ASP A 6 -3.95 -9.54 15.18
CA ASP A 6 -5.39 -9.47 14.96
C ASP A 6 -5.72 -8.62 13.71
N TYR A 7 -4.93 -7.56 13.44
CA TYR A 7 -5.09 -6.75 12.24
C TYR A 7 -4.78 -7.52 10.94
N ILE A 8 -3.73 -8.36 10.92
CA ILE A 8 -3.43 -9.16 9.73
C ILE A 8 -4.59 -10.11 9.39
N ARG A 9 -5.21 -10.72 10.42
CA ARG A 9 -6.37 -11.61 10.26
C ARG A 9 -7.58 -10.90 9.68
N GLU A 10 -7.75 -9.60 9.96
CA GLU A 10 -8.83 -8.81 9.39
C GLU A 10 -8.57 -8.49 7.91
N ILE A 11 -7.31 -8.31 7.48
CA ILE A 11 -7.00 -7.99 6.08
C ILE A 11 -6.89 -9.23 5.19
N THR A 12 -6.45 -10.39 5.73
CA THR A 12 -6.25 -11.63 4.96
C THR A 12 -7.45 -12.01 4.07
N PRO A 13 -8.72 -11.95 4.52
CA PRO A 13 -9.89 -12.29 3.69
C PRO A 13 -10.08 -11.36 2.47
N PHE A 14 -9.49 -10.17 2.52
CA PHE A 14 -9.59 -9.16 1.48
C PHE A 14 -8.39 -9.15 0.54
N ILE A 15 -7.32 -9.89 0.85
CA ILE A 15 -6.21 -10.12 -0.09
C ILE A 15 -6.79 -10.60 -1.41
N ASP A 16 -6.25 -10.07 -2.49
CA ASP A 16 -6.64 -10.36 -3.86
C ASP A 16 -8.06 -9.93 -4.28
N LYS A 17 -8.83 -9.28 -3.40
CA LYS A 17 -10.13 -8.70 -3.76
C LYS A 17 -9.97 -7.36 -4.49
N PRO A 18 -10.82 -7.05 -5.48
CA PRO A 18 -10.75 -5.80 -6.25
C PRO A 18 -11.32 -4.62 -5.45
N LEU A 19 -10.67 -4.30 -4.34
CA LEU A 19 -10.96 -3.17 -3.46
C LEU A 19 -9.65 -2.63 -2.87
N VAL A 20 -9.64 -1.32 -2.58
CA VAL A 20 -8.55 -0.66 -1.87
C VAL A 20 -8.71 -0.92 -0.37
N LYS A 21 -7.67 -1.44 0.28
CA LYS A 21 -7.68 -1.70 1.73
C LYS A 21 -7.16 -0.46 2.44
N ILE A 22 -8.04 0.37 2.97
CA ILE A 22 -7.66 1.56 3.73
C ILE A 22 -7.49 1.16 5.21
N LEU A 23 -6.28 1.35 5.73
CA LEU A 23 -5.88 1.10 7.10
C LEU A 23 -5.71 2.47 7.79
N SER A 24 -6.69 2.84 8.63
CA SER A 24 -6.60 4.02 9.48
C SER A 24 -6.17 3.62 10.90
N GLY A 25 -5.28 4.40 11.51
CA GLY A 25 -4.84 4.16 12.88
C GLY A 25 -3.94 5.26 13.42
N VAL A 26 -3.88 5.41 14.75
CA VAL A 26 -3.04 6.42 15.42
C VAL A 26 -1.57 5.98 15.39
N ARG A 27 -0.64 6.86 15.01
CA ARG A 27 0.81 6.61 15.19
C ARG A 27 1.07 6.28 16.67
N ARG A 28 1.43 5.03 17.00
CA ARG A 28 2.33 4.67 18.11
C ARG A 28 2.54 3.17 18.31
N CYS A 29 3.77 2.88 18.77
CA CYS A 29 4.26 1.65 19.42
C CYS A 29 4.93 0.59 18.53
N GLY A 30 6.10 0.91 17.95
CA GLY A 30 7.38 0.20 18.18
C GLY A 30 7.50 -1.31 17.96
N LYS A 31 6.51 -1.98 17.40
CA LYS A 31 6.58 -3.36 16.90
C LYS A 31 6.06 -3.33 15.47
N SER A 32 6.67 -4.16 14.63
CA SER A 32 6.55 -4.22 13.17
C SER A 32 5.31 -3.58 12.56
N THR A 33 5.52 -2.72 11.57
CA THR A 33 4.44 -2.03 10.86
C THR A 33 3.48 -3.05 10.25
N ILE A 34 2.18 -2.75 10.16
CA ILE A 34 1.19 -3.65 9.52
C ILE A 34 1.62 -4.09 8.11
N PHE A 35 2.32 -3.21 7.37
CA PHE A 35 2.89 -3.53 6.07
C PHE A 35 4.08 -4.48 6.10
N GLU A 36 4.88 -4.50 7.17
CA GLU A 36 5.93 -5.52 7.36
C GLU A 36 5.29 -6.89 7.59
N ILE A 37 4.22 -6.95 8.39
CA ILE A 37 3.50 -8.19 8.66
C ILE A 37 2.79 -8.69 7.40
N LEU A 38 2.15 -7.80 6.65
CA LEU A 38 1.55 -8.12 5.35
C LEU A 38 2.61 -8.63 4.37
N HIS A 39 3.77 -7.97 4.30
CA HIS A 39 4.88 -8.42 3.47
C HIS A 39 5.28 -9.85 3.83
N ASP A 40 5.54 -10.13 5.10
CA ASP A 40 5.94 -11.46 5.55
C ASP A 40 4.87 -12.53 5.31
N GLU A 41 3.58 -12.17 5.39
CA GLU A 41 2.47 -13.05 5.05
C GLU A 41 2.45 -13.38 3.56
N LEU A 42 2.59 -12.36 2.70
CA LEU A 42 2.63 -12.54 1.25
C LEU A 42 3.82 -13.41 0.82
N ILE A 43 5.00 -13.17 1.37
CA ILE A 43 6.18 -14.02 1.12
C ILE A 43 5.92 -15.46 1.57
N ARG A 44 5.28 -15.66 2.73
CA ARG A 44 4.95 -17.00 3.25
C ARG A 44 3.96 -17.73 2.34
N ASP A 45 3.04 -17.01 1.73
CA ASP A 45 2.07 -17.53 0.76
C ASP A 45 2.66 -17.72 -0.65
N GLY A 46 3.97 -17.51 -0.81
CA GLY A 46 4.69 -17.77 -2.05
C GLY A 46 4.71 -16.60 -3.04
N VAL A 47 4.28 -15.41 -2.62
CA VAL A 47 4.42 -14.20 -3.43
C VAL A 47 5.91 -13.84 -3.54
N PRO A 48 6.45 -13.67 -4.77
CA PRO A 48 7.81 -13.20 -4.95
C PRO A 48 8.02 -11.81 -4.35
N ALA A 49 9.16 -11.58 -3.67
CA ALA A 49 9.43 -10.30 -3.01
C ALA A 49 9.43 -9.10 -3.99
N ASP A 50 9.84 -9.30 -5.23
CA ASP A 50 9.81 -8.29 -6.30
C ASP A 50 8.38 -7.93 -6.76
N SER A 51 7.39 -8.74 -6.41
CA SER A 51 5.98 -8.48 -6.67
C SER A 51 5.35 -7.57 -5.62
N ILE A 52 6.06 -7.29 -4.52
CA ILE A 52 5.61 -6.42 -3.43
C ILE A 52 6.34 -5.08 -3.52
N ILE A 53 5.61 -4.01 -3.86
CA ILE A 53 6.15 -2.67 -4.02
C ILE A 53 5.67 -1.81 -2.86
N THR A 54 6.57 -1.53 -1.92
CA THR A 54 6.26 -0.69 -0.75
C THR A 54 6.73 0.74 -0.99
N MET A 55 5.81 1.71 -0.87
CA MET A 55 6.12 3.14 -1.01
C MET A 55 5.71 3.91 0.24
N ARG A 56 6.50 4.90 0.63
CA ARG A 56 6.24 5.78 1.78
C ARG A 56 6.39 7.24 1.38
N TYR A 57 5.28 7.98 1.45
CA TYR A 57 5.19 9.38 1.00
C TYR A 57 5.22 10.35 2.18
N THR A 58 6.25 10.33 3.02
CA THR A 58 6.42 11.38 4.05
C THR A 58 6.85 12.69 3.42
N GLU A 59 6.49 13.84 4.00
CA GLU A 59 6.94 15.18 3.59
C GLU A 59 8.44 15.25 3.25
N MET A 60 9.31 14.61 4.04
CA MET A 60 10.77 14.63 3.81
C MET A 60 11.25 13.75 2.64
N ASN A 61 10.43 12.82 2.16
CA ASN A 61 10.79 11.84 1.13
C ASN A 61 10.21 12.19 -0.25
N ILE A 62 9.30 13.17 -0.32
CA ILE A 62 8.61 13.53 -1.55
C ILE A 62 8.87 14.99 -1.91
N PRO A 63 8.87 15.34 -3.21
CA PRO A 63 8.82 16.74 -3.62
C PRO A 63 7.60 17.45 -3.03
N GLU A 64 7.75 18.74 -2.67
CA GLU A 64 6.69 19.57 -2.07
C GLU A 64 5.40 19.60 -2.93
N ASP A 65 5.53 19.51 -4.26
CA ASP A 65 4.43 19.53 -5.22
C ASP A 65 4.18 18.17 -5.91
N LEU A 66 4.43 17.05 -5.23
CA LEU A 66 4.17 15.73 -5.81
C LEU A 66 2.68 15.55 -6.10
N SER A 67 2.31 15.54 -7.38
CA SER A 67 0.92 15.35 -7.81
C SER A 67 0.50 13.88 -7.80
N ALA A 68 -0.80 13.62 -7.64
CA ALA A 68 -1.38 12.28 -7.81
C ALA A 68 -1.04 11.64 -9.17
N LYS A 69 -0.89 12.44 -10.24
CA LYS A 69 -0.46 11.92 -11.55
C LYS A 69 0.98 11.41 -11.51
N GLN A 70 1.90 12.13 -10.88
CA GLN A 70 3.28 11.68 -10.75
C GLN A 70 3.38 10.42 -9.90
N MET A 71 2.64 10.35 -8.79
CA MET A 71 2.51 9.15 -7.98
C MET A 71 2.00 7.95 -8.80
N TYR A 72 0.97 8.15 -9.62
CA TYR A 72 0.46 7.12 -10.53
C TYR A 72 1.52 6.67 -11.54
N ASP A 73 2.18 7.60 -12.22
CA ASP A 73 3.21 7.31 -13.23
C ASP A 73 4.39 6.55 -12.61
N GLU A 74 4.82 6.92 -11.40
CA GLU A 74 5.86 6.22 -10.62
C GLU A 74 5.45 4.78 -10.30
N LEU A 75 4.23 4.57 -9.78
CA LEU A 75 3.75 3.24 -9.45
C LEU A 75 3.58 2.36 -10.69
N ILE A 76 3.07 2.89 -11.80
CA ILE A 76 2.99 2.15 -13.07
C ILE A 76 4.37 1.74 -13.55
N ALA A 77 5.36 2.64 -13.49
CA ALA A 77 6.73 2.33 -13.87
C ALA A 77 7.32 1.23 -12.97
N ALA A 78 7.11 1.31 -11.65
CA ALA A 78 7.57 0.30 -10.70
C ALA A 78 6.90 -1.06 -10.90
N MET A 79 5.60 -1.07 -11.25
CA MET A 79 4.84 -2.29 -11.57
C MET A 79 5.33 -2.98 -12.85
N GLY A 80 5.85 -2.22 -13.82
CA GLY A 80 6.32 -2.74 -15.11
C GLY A 80 5.28 -3.64 -15.79
N ASP A 81 5.76 -4.70 -16.45
CA ASP A 81 4.93 -5.67 -17.17
C ASP A 81 4.47 -6.85 -16.30
N CYS A 82 4.65 -6.77 -14.99
CA CYS A 82 4.25 -7.84 -14.09
C CYS A 82 2.72 -8.00 -14.11
N PRO A 83 2.21 -9.25 -14.19
CA PRO A 83 0.77 -9.49 -14.25
C PRO A 83 0.05 -9.03 -12.98
N ARG A 84 0.73 -9.07 -11.83
CA ARG A 84 0.15 -8.66 -10.55
C ARG A 84 1.21 -8.11 -9.59
N ARG A 85 0.89 -7.01 -8.91
CA ARG A 85 1.71 -6.42 -7.85
C ARG A 85 0.89 -6.17 -6.60
N TYR A 86 1.54 -6.25 -5.44
CA TYR A 86 1.00 -5.87 -4.14
C TYR A 86 1.58 -4.51 -3.77
N LEU A 87 0.72 -3.53 -3.49
CA LEU A 87 1.10 -2.14 -3.26
C LEU A 87 0.77 -1.69 -1.83
N PRO A 88 1.64 -1.95 -0.83
CA PRO A 88 1.59 -1.26 0.45
C PRO A 88 2.05 0.21 0.29
N LEU A 89 1.10 1.14 0.39
CA LEU A 89 1.29 2.58 0.22
C LEU A 89 1.08 3.29 1.55
N ASP A 90 2.10 3.99 1.99
CA ASP A 90 2.19 4.55 3.33
C ASP A 90 2.27 6.07 3.32
N GLU A 91 1.65 6.73 4.31
CA GLU A 91 1.62 8.18 4.47
C GLU A 91 1.06 8.91 3.23
N ILE A 92 0.10 8.29 2.54
CA ILE A 92 -0.40 8.79 1.25
C ILE A 92 -1.14 10.14 1.37
N GLN A 93 -1.55 10.52 2.59
CA GLN A 93 -2.31 11.75 2.83
C GLN A 93 -1.54 13.03 2.48
N GLU A 94 -0.22 12.95 2.32
CA GLU A 94 0.62 14.07 1.87
C GLU A 94 0.43 14.40 0.37
N ILE A 95 -0.26 13.54 -0.40
CA ILE A 95 -0.47 13.72 -1.84
C ILE A 95 -1.93 14.07 -2.11
N ASP A 96 -2.18 15.31 -2.50
CA ASP A 96 -3.54 15.76 -2.84
C ASP A 96 -4.14 14.96 -4.01
N GLY A 97 -5.34 14.40 -3.77
CA GLY A 97 -6.10 13.66 -4.76
C GLY A 97 -5.55 12.27 -5.09
N TRP A 98 -4.72 11.69 -4.21
CA TRP A 98 -4.17 10.34 -4.33
C TRP A 98 -5.22 9.27 -4.61
N GLU A 99 -6.48 9.45 -4.18
CA GLU A 99 -7.57 8.51 -4.42
C GLU A 99 -7.78 8.26 -5.91
N LYS A 100 -7.58 9.28 -6.76
CA LYS A 100 -7.68 9.14 -8.22
C LYS A 100 -6.61 8.19 -8.76
N ALA A 101 -5.37 8.34 -8.30
CA ALA A 101 -4.26 7.47 -8.71
C ALA A 101 -4.53 6.02 -8.31
N VAL A 102 -4.92 5.80 -7.05
CA VAL A 102 -5.20 4.47 -6.51
C VAL A 102 -6.41 3.81 -7.21
N ASN A 103 -7.49 4.56 -7.47
CA ASN A 103 -8.64 4.03 -8.19
C ASN A 103 -8.28 3.61 -9.62
N SER A 104 -7.50 4.43 -10.35
CA SER A 104 -7.03 4.05 -11.69
C SER A 104 -6.13 2.81 -11.67
N LEU A 105 -5.28 2.66 -10.65
CA LEU A 105 -4.47 1.44 -10.47
C LEU A 105 -5.35 0.21 -10.19
N LEU A 106 -6.39 0.34 -9.37
CA LEU A 106 -7.33 -0.74 -9.09
C LEU A 106 -8.08 -1.19 -10.36
N GLU A 107 -8.55 -0.23 -11.15
CA GLU A 107 -9.25 -0.48 -12.43
C GLU A 107 -8.38 -1.24 -13.44
N SER A 108 -7.06 -1.09 -13.35
CA SER A 108 -6.13 -1.85 -14.22
C SER A 108 -6.15 -3.36 -13.97
N GLY A 109 -6.66 -3.82 -12.81
CA GLY A 109 -6.72 -5.22 -12.43
C GLY A 109 -5.36 -5.87 -12.12
N ARG A 110 -4.27 -5.10 -12.18
CA ARG A 110 -2.90 -5.59 -11.96
C ARG A 110 -2.34 -5.29 -10.57
N ALA A 111 -3.11 -4.61 -9.72
CA ALA A 111 -2.66 -4.18 -8.40
C ALA A 111 -3.60 -4.65 -7.29
N ASP A 112 -3.02 -5.19 -6.23
CA ASP A 112 -3.68 -5.36 -4.94
C ASP A 112 -3.18 -4.28 -3.97
N ILE A 113 -4.05 -3.37 -3.53
CA ILE A 113 -3.65 -2.07 -2.98
C ILE A 113 -4.03 -1.94 -1.51
N TYR A 114 -3.03 -1.57 -0.70
CA TYR A 114 -3.16 -1.37 0.73
C TYR A 114 -2.66 0.04 1.06
N VAL A 115 -3.51 0.85 1.66
CA VAL A 115 -3.20 2.25 1.95
C VAL A 115 -3.21 2.45 3.45
N ARG A 116 -2.15 3.04 3.99
CA ARG A 116 -2.13 3.54 5.36
C ARG A 116 -2.10 5.05 5.33
N ARG A 117 -3.08 5.66 6.00
CA ARG A 117 -3.13 7.10 6.24
C ARG A 117 -3.31 7.39 7.71
N PHE A 118 -2.74 8.48 8.17
CA PHE A 118 -2.96 8.99 9.53
C PHE A 118 -3.97 10.13 9.48
N GLU A 119 -4.81 10.19 10.50
CA GLU A 119 -5.64 11.37 10.80
C GLU A 119 -4.87 12.38 11.64
#